data_AF-A0AAN6Q9N2-F1
#
_entry.id   AF-A0AAN6Q9N2-F1
#
_cell.length_a   1.000
_cell.length_b   1.000
_cell.length_c   1.000
_cell.angle_alpha   90.00
_cell.angle_beta   90.00
_cell.angle_gamma   90.00
#
_symmetry.space_group_name_H-M   'P 1'
#
loop_
_entity.id
_entity.type
_entity.pdbx_description
1 polymer ?
#
loop_
_entity_poly.entity_id
_entity_poly.type
_entity_poly.pdbx_seq_one_letter_code
_entity_poly.pdbx_strand_id
1 'polypeptide(L)'
;MAQKSRKDRAKSNAVALNNLHLGSLIVNSFFLLLHFVFRSRSLLLWVILSLPSFVCQFTLEKTGRPSYDADTKALKSSGEDLAAPGLTEYMFDVVWVTWAASILVALFGNWAWSLWAVVPAYGAYKAFGMMGAAKQMAQMGAAADAAPAGNRKQRRAA
;
A
#
# COMPACT_ATOMS: atom_id res chain seq x y z
N MET A 1 -6.54 11.99 -25.39
CA MET A 1 -6.85 11.01 -24.32
C MET A 1 -5.95 11.14 -23.07
N ALA A 2 -4.65 11.44 -23.21
CA ALA A 2 -3.71 11.53 -22.07
C ALA A 2 -4.03 12.61 -21.02
N GLN A 3 -4.61 13.75 -21.40
CA GLN A 3 -5.01 14.79 -20.45
C GLN A 3 -6.27 14.42 -19.65
N LYS A 4 -7.19 13.66 -20.27
CA LYS A 4 -8.41 13.18 -19.61
C LYS A 4 -8.06 12.17 -18.52
N SER A 5 -7.23 11.18 -18.83
CA SER A 5 -6.81 10.15 -17.86
C SER A 5 -6.05 10.74 -16.67
N ARG A 6 -5.23 11.79 -16.86
CA ARG A 6 -4.57 12.51 -15.75
C ARG A 6 -5.55 13.21 -14.83
N LYS A 7 -6.57 13.88 -15.39
CA LYS A 7 -7.62 14.54 -14.61
C LYS A 7 -8.51 13.53 -13.87
N ASP A 8 -8.86 12.43 -14.52
CA ASP A 8 -9.64 11.35 -13.90
C ASP A 8 -8.90 10.73 -12.72
N ARG A 9 -7.59 10.45 -12.88
CA ARG A 9 -6.72 9.99 -11.79
C ARG A 9 -6.65 10.98 -10.63
N ALA A 10 -6.42 12.26 -10.93
CA ALA A 10 -6.38 13.29 -9.89
C ALA A 10 -7.69 13.34 -9.08
N LYS A 11 -8.84 13.24 -9.77
CA LYS A 11 -10.14 13.19 -9.10
C LYS A 11 -10.30 11.93 -8.25
N SER A 12 -9.95 10.77 -8.78
CA SER A 12 -10.04 9.49 -8.07
C SER A 12 -9.15 9.49 -6.81
N ASN A 13 -7.91 9.96 -6.93
CA ASN A 13 -6.98 10.05 -5.80
C ASN A 13 -7.51 10.98 -4.70
N ALA A 14 -8.03 12.15 -5.06
CA ALA A 14 -8.60 13.08 -4.09
C ALA A 14 -9.76 12.46 -3.32
N VAL A 15 -10.63 11.69 -3.99
CA VAL A 15 -11.74 10.97 -3.34
C VAL A 15 -11.20 9.88 -2.42
N ALA A 16 -10.24 9.07 -2.89
CA ALA A 16 -9.64 8.00 -2.09
C ALA A 16 -8.99 8.56 -0.81
N LEU A 17 -8.21 9.64 -0.91
CA LEU A 17 -7.57 10.29 0.23
C LEU A 17 -8.59 10.90 1.20
N ASN A 18 -9.62 11.58 0.70
CA ASN A 18 -10.67 12.12 1.56
C ASN A 18 -11.39 11.02 2.35
N ASN A 19 -11.72 9.91 1.69
CA ASN A 19 -12.33 8.75 2.35
C ASN A 19 -11.37 8.12 3.37
N LEU A 20 -10.08 8.08 3.06
CA LEU A 20 -9.04 7.57 3.95
C LEU A 20 -8.94 8.39 5.25
N HIS A 21 -8.90 9.73 5.13
CA HIS A 21 -8.85 10.63 6.28
C HIS A 21 -10.13 10.60 7.09
N LEU A 22 -11.28 10.65 6.42
CA LEU A 22 -12.58 10.61 7.08
C LEU A 22 -12.80 9.29 7.80
N GLY A 23 -12.51 8.16 7.14
CA GLY A 23 -12.62 6.84 7.75
C GLY A 23 -11.67 6.67 8.94
N SER A 24 -10.43 7.16 8.81
CA SER A 24 -9.47 7.16 9.92
C SER A 24 -9.99 7.97 11.10
N LEU A 25 -10.49 9.18 10.86
CA LEU A 25 -11.04 10.02 11.90
C LEU A 25 -12.18 9.30 12.62
N ILE A 26 -13.15 8.76 11.86
CA ILE A 26 -14.30 8.04 12.41
C ILE A 26 -13.86 6.86 13.27
N VAL A 27 -12.96 6.01 12.77
CA VAL A 27 -12.54 4.79 13.48
C VAL A 27 -11.75 5.12 14.75
N ASN A 28 -10.81 6.06 14.66
CA ASN A 28 -10.01 6.47 15.82
C ASN A 28 -10.88 7.17 16.87
N SER A 29 -11.78 8.08 16.45
CA SER A 29 -12.75 8.70 17.35
C SER A 29 -13.69 7.69 17.99
N PHE A 30 -14.17 6.69 17.23
CA PHE A 30 -15.00 5.61 17.75
C PHE A 30 -14.27 4.78 18.80
N PHE A 31 -13.02 4.40 18.55
CA PHE A 31 -12.21 3.66 19.52
C PHE A 31 -12.01 4.46 20.81
N LEU A 32 -11.62 5.73 20.70
CA LEU A 32 -11.41 6.61 21.84
C LEU A 32 -12.71 6.83 22.63
N LEU A 33 -13.82 7.08 21.94
CA LEU A 33 -15.13 7.27 22.57
C LEU A 33 -15.52 6.03 23.37
N LEU A 34 -15.40 4.83 22.79
CA LEU A 34 -15.70 3.59 23.51
C LEU A 34 -14.74 3.33 24.68
N HIS A 35 -13.47 3.67 24.51
CA HIS A 35 -12.47 3.56 25.56
C HIS A 35 -12.83 4.44 26.78
N PHE A 36 -13.24 5.69 26.54
CA PHE A 36 -13.56 6.63 27.62
C PHE A 36 -14.96 6.45 28.22
N VAL A 37 -15.96 6.05 27.42
CA VAL A 37 -17.36 5.98 27.86
C VAL A 37 -17.71 4.63 28.50
N PHE A 38 -17.20 3.52 27.96
CA PHE A 38 -17.66 2.18 28.38
C PHE A 38 -16.61 1.36 29.10
N ARG A 39 -15.48 1.07 28.44
CA ARG A 39 -14.48 0.14 28.97
C ARG A 39 -13.10 0.54 28.49
N SER A 40 -12.19 0.74 29.43
CA SER A 40 -10.78 0.98 29.13
C SER A 40 -10.16 -0.23 28.41
N ARG A 41 -9.89 -0.07 27.11
CA ARG A 41 -9.06 -0.99 26.31
C ARG A 41 -7.59 -0.55 26.34
N SER A 42 -6.67 -1.42 25.93
CA SER A 42 -5.23 -1.06 25.95
C SER A 42 -4.91 0.00 24.90
N LEU A 43 -4.71 1.25 25.33
CA LEU A 43 -4.29 2.36 24.46
C LEU A 43 -2.91 2.10 23.86
N LEU A 44 -2.01 1.47 24.63
CA LEU A 44 -0.66 1.17 24.16
C LEU A 44 -0.68 0.24 22.95
N LEU A 45 -1.46 -0.86 23.02
CA LEU A 45 -1.61 -1.78 21.89
C LEU A 45 -2.24 -1.08 20.69
N TRP A 46 -3.23 -0.24 20.94
CA TRP A 46 -3.86 0.54 19.88
C TRP A 46 -2.90 1.49 19.19
N VAL A 47 -2.08 2.25 19.93
CA VAL A 47 -1.08 3.14 19.34
C VAL A 47 -0.05 2.34 18.53
N ILE A 48 0.51 1.26 19.09
CA ILE A 48 1.56 0.48 18.43
C ILE A 48 1.04 -0.17 17.14
N LEU A 49 -0.14 -0.81 17.20
CA LEU A 49 -0.69 -1.54 16.06
C LEU A 49 -1.33 -0.61 15.02
N SER A 50 -1.69 0.62 15.41
CA SER A 50 -2.16 1.65 14.46
C SER A 50 -1.03 2.43 13.80
N LEU A 51 0.18 2.44 14.38
CA LEU A 51 1.31 3.20 13.85
C LEU A 51 1.64 2.85 12.38
N PRO A 52 1.69 1.57 11.96
CA PRO A 52 1.90 1.22 10.56
C PRO A 52 0.82 1.75 9.63
N SER A 53 -0.45 1.77 10.08
CA SER A 53 -1.56 2.37 9.32
C SER A 53 -1.34 3.87 9.14
N PHE A 54 -0.91 4.61 10.17
CA PHE A 54 -0.64 6.05 10.04
C PHE A 54 0.53 6.33 9.08
N VAL A 55 1.59 5.52 9.12
CA VAL A 55 2.71 5.63 8.17
C VAL A 55 2.24 5.38 6.74
N CYS A 56 1.38 4.39 6.52
CA CYS A 56 0.78 4.11 5.22
C CYS A 56 -0.06 5.30 4.73
N GLN A 57 -0.93 5.86 5.58
CA GLN A 57 -1.75 7.03 5.25
C GLN A 57 -0.91 8.25 4.90
N PHE A 58 0.12 8.55 5.68
CA PHE A 58 1.04 9.65 5.40
C PHE A 58 1.73 9.48 4.05
N THR A 59 2.16 8.25 3.76
CA THR A 59 2.84 7.95 2.50
C THR A 59 1.89 8.06 1.30
N LEU A 60 0.66 7.50 1.41
CA LEU A 60 -0.39 7.62 0.39
C LEU A 60 -0.79 9.07 0.13
N GLU A 61 -0.90 9.90 1.18
CA GLU A 61 -1.16 11.33 1.04
C GLU A 61 0.00 12.01 0.29
N LYS A 62 1.24 11.74 0.68
CA LYS A 62 2.41 12.38 0.08
C LYS A 62 2.58 12.02 -1.40
N THR A 63 2.33 10.77 -1.79
CA THR A 63 2.54 10.31 -3.18
C THR A 63 1.30 10.47 -4.05
N GLY A 64 0.10 10.29 -3.49
CA GLY A 64 -1.16 10.30 -4.22
C GLY A 64 -1.81 11.68 -4.37
N ARG A 65 -1.45 12.67 -3.55
CA ARG A 65 -2.13 13.97 -3.56
C ARG A 65 -1.91 14.73 -4.87
N PRO A 66 -2.98 15.11 -5.59
CA PRO A 66 -2.84 15.91 -6.81
C PRO A 66 -2.33 17.32 -6.49
N SER A 67 -1.42 17.81 -7.32
CA SER A 67 -0.84 19.15 -7.21
C SER A 67 -1.32 20.03 -8.37
N TYR A 68 -1.69 21.27 -8.03
CA TYR A 68 -2.18 22.28 -8.98
C TYR A 68 -1.25 23.48 -8.98
N ASP A 69 -1.13 24.11 -10.14
CA ASP A 69 -0.41 25.35 -10.31
C ASP A 69 -1.12 26.51 -9.58
N ALA A 70 -0.35 27.38 -8.92
CA ALA A 70 -0.91 28.43 -8.06
C ALA A 70 -1.62 29.52 -8.87
N ASP A 71 -1.06 29.87 -10.03
CA ASP A 71 -1.48 31.01 -10.86
C ASP A 71 -2.53 30.59 -11.89
N THR A 72 -2.30 29.47 -12.57
CA THR A 72 -3.17 29.01 -13.67
C THR A 72 -4.26 28.03 -13.22
N LYS A 73 -4.20 27.54 -11.97
CA LYS A 73 -5.03 26.44 -11.44
C LYS A 73 -4.97 25.16 -12.29
N ALA A 74 -4.01 25.05 -13.21
CA ALA A 74 -3.84 23.89 -14.06
C ALA A 74 -3.31 22.72 -13.23
N LEU A 75 -3.71 21.50 -13.59
CA LEU A 75 -3.21 20.28 -12.95
C LEU A 75 -1.72 20.09 -13.27
N LYS A 76 -0.86 20.18 -12.26
CA LYS A 76 0.60 20.02 -12.38
C LYS A 76 1.00 18.54 -12.27
N SER A 77 0.44 17.82 -11.31
CA SER A 77 0.64 16.38 -11.12
C SER A 77 -0.65 15.72 -10.64
N SER A 78 -0.97 14.56 -11.21
CA SER A 78 -2.09 13.74 -10.74
C SER A 78 -1.78 12.96 -9.46
N GLY A 79 -0.51 12.91 -9.04
CA GLY A 79 -0.01 11.96 -8.04
C GLY A 79 0.20 10.56 -8.62
N GLU A 80 0.77 9.68 -7.81
CA GLU A 80 0.82 8.24 -8.09
C GLU A 80 -0.59 7.64 -8.09
N ASP A 81 -0.79 6.58 -8.87
CA ASP A 81 -2.09 5.92 -8.97
C ASP A 81 -2.40 5.19 -7.66
N LEU A 82 -3.38 5.68 -6.90
CA LEU A 82 -3.77 5.07 -5.64
C LEU A 82 -4.51 3.73 -5.84
N ALA A 83 -4.93 3.41 -7.07
CA ALA A 83 -5.50 2.11 -7.41
C ALA A 83 -4.44 1.12 -7.96
N ALA A 84 -3.15 1.46 -7.90
CA ALA A 84 -2.10 0.59 -8.39
C ALA A 84 -2.01 -0.71 -7.57
N PRO A 85 -1.96 -1.88 -8.24
CA PRO A 85 -1.77 -3.15 -7.54
C PRO A 85 -0.37 -3.25 -6.94
N GLY A 86 -0.22 -4.08 -5.90
CA GLY A 86 1.08 -4.35 -5.28
C GLY A 86 1.28 -3.57 -3.98
N LEU A 87 2.19 -2.59 -3.96
CA LEU A 87 2.55 -1.87 -2.73
C LEU A 87 1.45 -0.93 -2.26
N THR A 88 0.86 -0.14 -3.15
CA THR A 88 -0.22 0.80 -2.83
C THR A 88 -1.44 0.06 -2.27
N GLU A 89 -1.84 -1.02 -2.94
CA GLU A 89 -2.87 -1.95 -2.46
C GLU A 89 -2.53 -2.51 -1.06
N TYR A 90 -1.29 -2.96 -0.84
CA TYR A 90 -0.86 -3.42 0.49
C TYR A 90 -0.98 -2.34 1.57
N MET A 91 -0.67 -1.09 1.25
CA MET A 91 -0.80 0.02 2.18
C MET A 91 -2.26 0.28 2.56
N PHE A 92 -3.19 0.13 1.61
CA PHE A 92 -4.62 0.17 1.90
C PHE A 92 -5.05 -1.02 2.75
N ASP A 93 -4.57 -2.24 2.48
CA ASP A 93 -4.86 -3.42 3.29
C ASP A 93 -4.43 -3.24 4.75
N VAL A 94 -3.24 -2.69 4.98
CA VAL A 94 -2.74 -2.36 6.32
C VAL A 94 -3.72 -1.42 7.03
N VAL A 95 -4.20 -0.38 6.35
CA VAL A 95 -5.14 0.59 6.92
C VAL A 95 -6.50 -0.06 7.21
N TRP A 96 -7.08 -0.76 6.24
CA TRP A 96 -8.40 -1.37 6.38
C TRP A 96 -8.43 -2.46 7.44
N VAL A 97 -7.42 -3.33 7.49
CA VAL A 97 -7.31 -4.36 8.53
C VAL A 97 -7.10 -3.71 9.90
N THR A 98 -6.32 -2.63 9.99
CA THR A 98 -6.15 -1.88 11.25
C THR A 98 -7.47 -1.27 11.71
N TRP A 99 -8.27 -0.71 10.80
CA TRP A 99 -9.59 -0.18 11.14
C TRP A 99 -10.53 -1.27 11.65
N ALA A 100 -10.61 -2.40 10.94
CA ALA A 100 -11.41 -3.54 11.34
C ALA A 100 -10.98 -4.08 12.71
N ALA A 101 -9.68 -4.29 12.92
CA ALA A 101 -9.13 -4.72 14.19
C ALA A 101 -9.45 -3.72 15.32
N SER A 102 -9.34 -2.41 15.07
CA SER A 102 -9.64 -1.37 16.07
C SER A 102 -11.11 -1.40 16.48
N ILE A 103 -12.04 -1.50 15.53
CA ILE A 103 -13.48 -1.61 15.81
C ILE A 103 -13.76 -2.88 16.61
N LEU A 104 -13.21 -4.02 16.20
CA LEU A 104 -13.40 -5.29 16.90
C LEU A 104 -12.83 -5.27 18.31
N VAL A 105 -11.67 -4.66 18.53
CA VAL A 105 -11.08 -4.53 19.86
C VAL A 105 -11.91 -3.64 20.76
N ALA A 106 -12.47 -2.55 20.22
CA ALA A 106 -13.34 -1.68 20.97
C ALA A 106 -14.58 -2.45 21.47
N LEU A 107 -15.21 -3.24 20.59
CA LEU A 107 -16.42 -4.01 20.87
C LEU A 107 -16.16 -5.28 21.71
N PHE A 108 -15.27 -6.15 21.26
CA PHE A 108 -15.07 -7.52 21.78
C PHE A 108 -13.86 -7.68 22.70
N GLY A 109 -12.96 -6.68 22.74
CA GLY A 109 -11.79 -6.66 23.63
C GLY A 109 -10.45 -6.98 22.98
N ASN A 110 -9.37 -6.90 23.77
CA ASN A 110 -7.99 -6.91 23.27
C ASN A 110 -7.57 -8.18 22.51
N TRP A 111 -8.25 -9.31 22.71
CA TRP A 111 -7.94 -10.55 21.99
C TRP A 111 -8.13 -10.39 20.46
N ALA A 112 -9.00 -9.48 20.04
CA ALA A 112 -9.29 -9.21 18.62
C ALA A 112 -8.10 -8.54 17.89
N TRP A 113 -7.06 -8.08 18.60
CA TRP A 113 -5.80 -7.69 17.98
C TRP A 113 -5.12 -8.85 17.23
N SER A 114 -5.50 -10.11 17.50
CA SER A 114 -5.04 -11.27 16.72
C SER A 114 -5.34 -11.14 15.23
N LEU A 115 -6.44 -10.46 14.85
CA LEU A 115 -6.76 -10.17 13.44
C LEU A 115 -5.65 -9.37 12.76
N TRP A 116 -4.96 -8.51 13.51
CA TRP A 116 -3.89 -7.68 12.96
C TRP A 116 -2.71 -8.52 12.44
N ALA A 117 -2.52 -9.76 12.93
CA ALA A 117 -1.49 -10.67 12.43
C ALA A 117 -1.62 -11.01 10.94
N VAL A 118 -2.81 -10.80 10.34
CA VAL A 118 -3.03 -10.94 8.89
C VAL A 118 -2.14 -9.99 8.10
N VAL A 119 -1.87 -8.77 8.60
CA VAL A 119 -1.04 -7.76 7.92
C VAL A 119 0.39 -8.28 7.68
N PRO A 120 1.18 -8.62 8.70
CA PRO A 120 2.54 -9.13 8.48
C PRO A 120 2.55 -10.48 7.76
N ALA A 121 1.55 -11.35 7.97
CA ALA A 121 1.46 -12.62 7.24
C ALA A 121 1.31 -12.39 5.72
N TYR A 122 0.42 -11.49 5.32
CA TYR A 122 0.23 -11.13 3.92
C TYR A 122 1.42 -10.37 3.33
N GLY A 123 2.03 -9.47 4.11
CA GLY A 123 3.28 -8.80 3.72
C GLY A 123 4.42 -9.78 3.45
N ALA A 124 4.58 -10.79 4.31
CA ALA A 124 5.56 -11.86 4.10
C ALA A 124 5.26 -12.66 2.82
N TYR A 125 4.00 -13.05 2.60
CA TYR A 125 3.58 -13.75 1.38
C TYR A 125 3.95 -12.97 0.11
N LYS A 126 3.65 -11.66 0.07
CA LYS A 126 4.03 -10.80 -1.07
C LYS A 126 5.54 -10.68 -1.25
N ALA A 127 6.29 -10.54 -0.16
CA ALA A 127 7.75 -10.49 -0.22
C ALA A 127 8.37 -11.78 -0.79
N PHE A 128 7.84 -12.95 -0.42
CA PHE A 128 8.29 -14.23 -0.99
C PHE A 128 8.01 -14.32 -2.49
N GLY A 129 6.83 -13.86 -2.94
CA GLY A 129 6.48 -13.81 -4.37
C GLY A 129 7.45 -12.91 -5.17
N MET A 130 7.79 -11.74 -4.62
CA MET A 130 8.73 -10.81 -5.26
C MET A 130 10.15 -11.40 -5.34
N MET A 131 10.60 -12.10 -4.29
CA MET A 131 11.91 -12.76 -4.30
C MET A 131 11.99 -13.88 -5.34
N GLY A 132 10.88 -14.60 -5.57
CA GLY A 132 10.77 -15.59 -6.65
C GLY A 132 10.88 -14.94 -8.04
N ALA A 133 10.11 -13.87 -8.28
CA ALA A 133 10.15 -13.14 -9.54
C ALA A 133 11.53 -12.51 -9.81
N ALA A 134 12.18 -11.95 -8.78
CA ALA A 134 13.52 -11.39 -8.90
C ALA A 134 14.57 -12.47 -9.24
N LYS A 135 14.49 -13.66 -8.61
CA LYS A 135 15.37 -14.79 -8.95
C LYS A 135 15.16 -15.27 -10.39
N GLN A 136 13.91 -15.34 -10.84
CA GLN A 136 13.60 -15.74 -12.22
C GLN A 136 14.09 -14.72 -13.24
N MET A 137 13.95 -13.42 -12.95
CA MET A 137 14.51 -12.35 -13.78
C MET A 137 16.04 -12.40 -13.80
N ALA A 138 16.69 -12.65 -12.66
CA ALA A 138 18.14 -12.81 -12.58
C ALA A 138 18.65 -14.03 -13.36
N GLN A 139 17.92 -15.15 -13.30
CA GLN A 139 18.24 -16.34 -14.12
C GLN A 139 18.03 -16.10 -15.61
N MET A 140 17.00 -15.34 -15.99
CA MET A 140 16.74 -15.02 -17.39
C MET A 140 17.72 -13.96 -17.93
N GLY A 141 18.19 -13.03 -17.10
CA GLY A 141 19.31 -12.13 -17.42
C GLY A 141 20.62 -12.89 -17.56
N ALA A 142 20.92 -13.81 -16.65
CA ALA A 142 22.09 -14.68 -16.73
C ALA A 142 22.05 -15.64 -17.94
N ALA A 143 20.86 -16.09 -18.35
CA ALA A 143 20.66 -16.89 -19.56
C ALA A 143 20.71 -16.06 -20.85
N ALA A 144 20.31 -14.79 -20.81
CA ALA A 144 20.45 -13.86 -21.94
C ALA A 144 21.91 -13.47 -22.21
N ASP A 145 22.75 -13.41 -21.18
CA ASP A 145 24.20 -13.23 -21.31
C ASP A 145 24.94 -14.53 -21.72
N ALA A 146 24.27 -15.69 -21.65
CA ALA A 146 24.77 -16.96 -22.14
C ALA A 146 24.27 -17.23 -23.57
N ALA A 147 24.75 -16.45 -24.54
CA ALA A 147 24.54 -16.75 -25.97
C ALA A 147 25.03 -18.18 -26.29
N PRO A 148 24.36 -18.92 -27.21
CA PRO A 148 24.74 -20.29 -27.49
C PRO A 148 26.14 -20.31 -28.10
N ALA A 149 27.04 -21.11 -27.53
CA ALA A 149 28.39 -21.31 -28.03
C ALA A 149 28.34 -21.84 -29.48
N GLY A 150 28.38 -20.91 -30.43
CA GLY A 150 28.35 -21.18 -31.86
C GLY A 150 29.47 -22.14 -32.24
N ASN A 151 29.07 -23.22 -32.89
CA ASN A 151 29.87 -24.37 -33.26
C ASN A 151 31.10 -23.96 -34.09
N ARG A 152 32.25 -23.73 -33.42
CA ARG A 152 33.51 -23.21 -33.97
C ARG A 152 34.17 -24.11 -35.03
N LYS A 153 33.58 -25.28 -35.32
CA LYS A 153 34.11 -26.30 -36.24
C LYS A 153 33.77 -26.08 -37.73
N GLN A 154 32.80 -25.23 -38.09
CA GLN A 154 32.44 -25.01 -39.51
C GLN A 154 33.29 -23.95 -40.24
N ARG A 155 34.13 -23.18 -39.55
CA ARG A 155 34.88 -22.06 -40.16
C ARG A 155 36.30 -22.42 -40.65
N ARG A 156 36.64 -23.72 -40.67
CA ARG A 156 37.93 -24.24 -41.19
C ARG A 156 37.68 -25.19 -42.37
N ALA A 157 36.89 -24.75 -43.33
CA ALA A 157 36.71 -25.41 -44.62
C ALA A 157 36.23 -24.36 -45.64
N ALA A 158 37.08 -23.38 -45.91
CA ALA A 158 36.98 -22.46 -47.04
C ALA A 158 38.39 -21.99 -47.37
#